data_AF-K1U9W2-F1
#
_entry.id   AF-K1U9W2-F1
#
_cell.length_a   1.000
_cell.length_b   1.000
_cell.length_c   1.000
_cell.angle_alpha   90.00
_cell.angle_beta   90.00
_cell.angle_gamma   90.00
#
_symmetry.space_group_name_H-M   'P 1'
#
loop_
_entity.id
_entity.type
_entity.pdbx_description
1 polymer ?
#
loop_
_entity_poly.entity_id
_entity_poly.type
_entity_poly.pdbx_seq_one_letter_code
_entity_poly.pdbx_strand_id
1 'polypeptide(L)'
;FRHRHAMLYQKYSTLLNAETDYMPHKLISDISQIKNLPLQVKINRIQISPALEVIRWPGNGSLTIELDQVYPGENIEIDFGKPEIATWGSLEISANGKDWSKVNFTQENNRLTASLQQKPIKAVRFTNMQHQEQEIYLRRFIITIDK
;
A
#
# COMPACT_ATOMS: atom_id res chain seq x y z
N PHE A 1 22.27 8.08 45.52
CA PHE A 1 23.06 8.74 44.45
C PHE A 1 22.35 8.48 43.13
N ARG A 2 21.40 9.34 42.69
CA ARG A 2 21.59 10.46 41.75
C ARG A 2 22.48 10.16 40.53
N HIS A 3 21.80 9.98 39.40
CA HIS A 3 21.91 10.75 38.15
C HIS A 3 22.95 10.43 37.05
N ARG A 4 22.37 10.33 35.84
CA ARG A 4 22.89 10.57 34.48
C ARG A 4 23.80 9.45 33.97
N HIS A 5 23.57 8.89 32.77
CA HIS A 5 23.67 9.62 31.51
C HIS A 5 22.51 9.35 30.55
N ALA A 6 21.73 10.40 30.29
CA ALA A 6 21.25 10.70 28.96
C ALA A 6 22.46 11.15 28.12
N MET A 7 22.62 10.63 26.90
CA MET A 7 23.26 11.26 25.72
C MET A 7 23.68 10.19 24.70
N LEU A 8 22.72 9.74 23.88
CA LEU A 8 22.98 9.18 22.55
C LEU A 8 21.88 9.67 21.59
N TYR A 9 21.63 10.98 21.61
CA TYR A 9 20.88 11.70 20.59
C TYR A 9 21.82 12.71 19.96
N GLN A 10 22.55 12.29 18.91
CA GLN A 10 23.16 13.14 17.86
C GLN A 10 24.23 12.33 17.09
N LYS A 11 23.81 11.45 16.17
CA LYS A 11 24.56 11.24 14.91
C LYS A 11 23.89 10.36 13.85
N TYR A 12 22.73 9.78 14.14
CA TYR A 12 21.93 9.09 13.12
C TYR A 12 20.51 9.59 13.24
N SER A 13 20.13 10.44 12.31
CA SER A 13 18.78 10.97 12.15
C SER A 13 17.81 9.81 11.88
N THR A 14 17.35 9.19 12.96
CA THR A 14 15.98 8.77 13.24
C THR A 14 15.28 8.02 12.11
N LEU A 15 15.26 6.69 12.23
CA LEU A 15 14.03 5.89 12.38
C LEU A 15 14.46 4.51 12.89
N LEU A 16 14.65 4.42 14.21
CA LEU A 16 14.82 3.17 14.91
C LEU A 16 13.46 2.45 14.93
N ASN A 17 13.11 1.78 13.82
CA ASN A 17 11.97 0.86 13.82
C ASN A 17 12.39 -0.38 14.61
N ALA A 18 12.12 -0.32 15.90
CA ALA A 18 12.15 -1.47 16.78
C ALA A 18 10.95 -2.37 16.49
N GLU A 19 10.96 -3.13 15.39
CA GLU A 19 10.02 -4.24 15.20
C GLU A 19 10.73 -5.44 14.59
N THR A 20 10.68 -6.54 15.33
CA THR A 20 11.34 -7.82 15.11
C THR A 20 10.57 -8.66 14.09
N ASP A 21 10.41 -8.13 12.88
CA ASP A 21 9.95 -8.86 11.69
C ASP A 21 10.50 -8.11 10.47
N TYR A 22 11.42 -8.74 9.72
CA TYR A 22 12.03 -8.11 8.56
C TYR A 22 10.95 -7.90 7.50
N MET A 23 10.36 -6.70 7.45
CA MET A 23 9.41 -6.30 6.42
C MET A 23 10.18 -5.58 5.30
N PRO A 24 10.59 -6.28 4.23
CA PRO A 24 11.38 -5.67 3.16
C PRO A 24 10.55 -4.70 2.29
N HIS A 25 9.23 -4.70 2.42
CA HIS A 25 8.31 -3.87 1.64
C HIS A 25 7.90 -2.62 2.42
N LYS A 26 7.67 -1.53 1.68
CA LYS A 26 7.27 -0.23 2.26
C LYS A 26 5.87 0.14 1.83
N LEU A 27 5.07 0.59 2.78
CA LEU A 27 3.79 1.23 2.53
C LEU A 27 3.97 2.74 2.64
N ILE A 28 3.70 3.45 1.55
CA ILE A 28 3.80 4.90 1.45
C ILE A 28 2.41 5.40 1.08
N SER A 29 1.81 6.22 1.93
CA SER A 29 0.50 6.80 1.62
C SER A 29 0.37 8.20 2.18
N ASP A 30 -0.37 9.04 1.47
CA ASP A 30 -0.80 10.37 1.94
C ASP A 30 -1.86 10.27 3.06
N ILE A 31 -2.45 9.08 3.24
CA ILE A 31 -3.53 8.84 4.18
C ILE A 31 -2.93 8.39 5.51
N SER A 32 -3.05 9.24 6.52
CA SER A 32 -2.48 8.98 7.85
C SER A 32 -2.99 7.67 8.46
N GLN A 33 -4.25 7.31 8.24
CA GLN A 33 -4.81 6.05 8.75
C GLN A 33 -4.21 4.82 8.06
N ILE A 34 -3.93 4.88 6.75
CA ILE A 34 -3.34 3.75 6.00
C ILE A 34 -1.84 3.66 6.25
N LYS A 35 -1.14 4.80 6.36
CA LYS A 35 0.31 4.85 6.57
C LYS A 35 0.77 4.10 7.82
N ASN A 36 -0.11 3.99 8.83
CA ASN A 36 0.17 3.27 10.07
C ASN A 36 -0.28 1.80 10.05
N LEU A 37 -0.85 1.30 8.95
CA LEU A 37 -1.29 -0.09 8.87
C LEU A 37 -0.10 -1.02 8.61
N PRO A 38 0.00 -2.12 9.37
CA PRO A 38 1.06 -3.10 9.14
C PRO A 38 0.84 -3.84 7.82
N LEU A 39 1.90 -3.93 7.02
CA LEU A 39 1.98 -4.85 5.89
C LEU A 39 2.14 -6.28 6.40
N GLN A 40 1.63 -7.26 5.67
CA GLN A 40 1.80 -8.68 5.94
C GLN A 40 2.21 -9.38 4.65
N VAL A 41 3.28 -10.16 4.69
CA VAL A 41 3.74 -10.96 3.55
C VAL A 41 3.48 -12.43 3.85
N LYS A 42 2.69 -13.08 3.00
CA LYS A 42 2.37 -14.51 3.10
C LYS A 42 2.81 -15.23 1.84
N ILE A 43 3.98 -15.88 1.89
CA ILE A 43 4.57 -16.69 0.80
C ILE A 43 4.82 -15.87 -0.47
N ASN A 44 3.77 -15.59 -1.23
CA ASN A 44 3.74 -14.86 -2.50
C ASN A 44 2.61 -13.82 -2.54
N ARG A 45 2.02 -13.48 -1.39
CA ARG A 45 0.93 -12.50 -1.27
C ARG A 45 1.29 -11.41 -0.29
N ILE A 46 1.36 -10.19 -0.77
CA ILE A 46 1.58 -9.00 0.05
C ILE A 46 0.21 -8.40 0.34
N GLN A 47 -0.13 -8.23 1.61
CA GLN A 47 -1.40 -7.64 2.01
C GLN A 47 -1.26 -6.54 3.05
N ILE A 48 -2.14 -5.55 3.01
CA ILE A 48 -2.27 -4.55 4.08
C ILE A 48 -3.27 -5.09 5.11
N SER A 49 -2.97 -4.92 6.39
CA SER A 49 -3.93 -5.25 7.45
C SER A 49 -5.24 -4.45 7.28
N PRO A 50 -6.40 -5.08 7.48
CA PRO A 50 -7.68 -4.39 7.35
C PRO A 50 -7.82 -3.27 8.37
N ALA A 51 -8.44 -2.16 7.97
CA ALA A 51 -8.85 -1.10 8.88
C ALA A 51 -10.29 -1.35 9.36
N LEU A 52 -10.51 -1.25 10.67
CA LEU A 52 -11.85 -1.33 11.27
C LEU A 52 -12.62 -0.01 11.15
N GLU A 53 -11.89 1.10 11.00
CA GLU A 53 -12.44 2.44 10.91
C GLU A 53 -12.64 2.88 9.45
N VAL A 54 -13.52 3.87 9.26
CA VAL A 54 -13.65 4.57 7.98
C VAL A 54 -12.34 5.29 7.70
N ILE A 55 -11.72 4.95 6.58
CA ILE A 55 -10.56 5.65 6.05
C ILE A 55 -11.04 6.86 5.26
N ARG A 56 -10.55 8.03 5.62
CA ARG A 56 -10.79 9.28 4.90
C ARG A 56 -9.70 9.47 3.87
N TRP A 57 -9.98 9.07 2.64
CA TRP A 57 -9.03 9.15 1.54
C TRP A 57 -9.10 10.56 0.93
N PRO A 58 -8.07 11.41 1.11
CA PRO A 58 -8.12 12.79 0.63
C PRO A 58 -8.19 12.83 -0.91
N GLY A 59 -8.78 13.88 -1.46
CA GLY A 59 -8.73 14.09 -2.91
C GLY A 59 -7.29 14.16 -3.41
N ASN A 60 -6.99 13.53 -4.55
CA ASN A 60 -5.62 13.36 -5.06
C ASN A 60 -4.67 12.54 -4.15
N GLY A 61 -5.19 11.92 -3.09
CA GLY A 61 -4.40 11.07 -2.22
C GLY A 61 -3.95 9.80 -2.93
N SER A 62 -2.75 9.32 -2.60
CA SER A 62 -2.21 8.10 -3.16
C SER A 62 -1.81 7.08 -2.08
N LEU A 63 -1.83 5.82 -2.46
CA LEU A 63 -1.35 4.68 -1.70
C LEU A 63 -0.38 3.94 -2.60
N THR A 64 0.87 3.86 -2.17
CA THR A 64 1.95 3.19 -2.89
C THR A 64 2.53 2.09 -2.01
N ILE A 65 2.58 0.88 -2.54
CA ILE A 65 3.31 -0.25 -1.95
C ILE A 65 4.56 -0.44 -2.80
N GLU A 66 5.72 -0.26 -2.18
CA GLU A 66 7.02 -0.53 -2.78
C GLU A 66 7.53 -1.87 -2.29
N LEU A 67 7.79 -2.77 -3.24
CA LEU A 67 8.43 -4.05 -3.02
C LEU A 67 9.95 -3.87 -3.02
N ASP A 68 10.65 -4.76 -2.33
CA ASP A 68 12.11 -4.74 -2.22
C ASP A 68 12.79 -4.96 -3.57
N GLN A 69 12.23 -5.89 -4.36
CA GLN A 69 12.67 -6.22 -5.70
C GLN A 69 11.49 -6.34 -6.67
N VAL A 70 11.82 -6.55 -7.94
CA VAL A 70 10.83 -6.72 -9.00
C VAL A 70 10.33 -8.17 -8.97
N TYR A 71 9.02 -8.34 -8.87
CA TYR A 71 8.38 -9.65 -8.93
C TYR A 71 7.38 -9.71 -10.09
N PRO A 72 7.19 -10.87 -10.74
CA PRO A 72 6.10 -11.04 -11.70
C PRO A 72 4.76 -10.98 -10.96
N GLY A 73 3.91 -10.00 -11.26
CA GLY A 73 2.60 -9.88 -10.64
C GLY A 73 1.58 -10.81 -11.28
N GLU A 74 0.86 -11.60 -10.49
CA GLU A 74 -0.26 -12.42 -10.99
C GLU A 74 -1.54 -11.59 -11.04
N ASN A 75 -1.97 -11.11 -9.87
CA ASN A 75 -3.20 -10.37 -9.69
C ASN A 75 -3.11 -9.41 -8.50
N ILE A 76 -3.95 -8.38 -8.53
CA ILE A 76 -4.18 -7.47 -7.41
C ILE A 76 -5.67 -7.55 -7.06
N GLU A 77 -5.97 -7.79 -5.79
CA GLU A 77 -7.33 -7.80 -5.26
C GLU A 77 -7.47 -6.71 -4.18
N ILE A 78 -8.45 -5.83 -4.33
CA ILE A 78 -8.68 -4.73 -3.39
C ILE A 78 -10.16 -4.71 -3.02
N ASP A 79 -10.47 -4.60 -1.75
CA ASP A 79 -11.82 -4.40 -1.22
C ASP A 79 -11.82 -3.17 -0.32
N PHE A 80 -12.46 -2.11 -0.82
CA PHE A 80 -12.66 -0.86 -0.12
C PHE A 80 -14.03 -0.75 0.55
N GLY A 81 -14.82 -1.84 0.55
CA GLY A 81 -16.11 -1.89 1.20
C GLY A 81 -17.16 -0.92 0.63
N LYS A 82 -16.88 -0.28 -0.52
CA LYS A 82 -17.82 0.54 -1.28
C LYS A 82 -17.87 0.12 -2.74
N PRO A 83 -19.04 0.23 -3.39
CA PRO A 83 -19.15 0.13 -4.83
C PRO A 83 -18.56 1.41 -5.50
N GLU A 84 -18.49 1.40 -6.84
CA GLU A 84 -18.07 2.53 -7.69
C GLU A 84 -16.63 3.06 -7.52
N ILE A 85 -15.72 2.31 -6.92
CA ILE A 85 -14.30 2.69 -6.84
C ILE A 85 -13.68 2.94 -8.23
N ALA A 86 -14.08 2.18 -9.25
CA ALA A 86 -13.60 2.36 -10.62
C ALA A 86 -13.87 3.75 -11.22
N THR A 87 -14.81 4.52 -10.64
CA THR A 87 -15.16 5.87 -11.12
C THR A 87 -14.17 6.95 -10.66
N TRP A 88 -13.45 6.70 -9.57
CA TRP A 88 -12.54 7.68 -8.96
C TRP A 88 -11.14 7.13 -8.70
N GLY A 89 -10.97 5.82 -8.59
CA GLY A 89 -9.70 5.17 -8.35
C GLY A 89 -8.94 4.89 -9.64
N SER A 90 -7.63 5.14 -9.63
CA SER A 90 -6.72 4.70 -10.68
C SER A 90 -5.66 3.77 -10.09
N LEU A 91 -5.51 2.59 -10.68
CA LEU A 91 -4.48 1.63 -10.31
C LEU A 91 -3.33 1.71 -11.31
N GLU A 92 -2.12 1.84 -10.79
CA GLU A 92 -0.89 1.94 -11.55
C GLU A 92 0.14 0.99 -10.95
N ILE A 93 0.98 0.41 -11.79
CA ILE A 93 2.12 -0.42 -11.36
C ILE A 93 3.40 0.12 -11.97
N SER A 94 4.52 -0.11 -11.31
CA SER A 94 5.83 0.27 -11.81
C SER A 94 6.79 -0.90 -11.68
N ALA A 95 7.53 -1.21 -12.75
CA ALA A 95 8.58 -2.23 -12.72
C ALA A 95 9.89 -1.72 -12.12
N ASN A 96 10.09 -0.40 -12.05
CA ASN A 96 11.35 0.24 -11.65
C ASN A 96 11.18 1.30 -10.53
N GLY A 97 9.94 1.56 -10.09
CA GLY A 97 9.60 2.60 -9.11
C GLY A 97 9.58 4.02 -9.69
N LYS A 98 9.79 4.18 -11.00
CA LYS A 98 9.89 5.48 -11.70
C LYS A 98 8.84 5.63 -12.80
N ASP A 99 8.72 4.62 -13.64
CA ASP A 99 7.76 4.55 -14.74
C ASP A 99 6.49 3.85 -14.26
N TRP A 100 5.38 4.58 -14.30
CA TRP A 100 4.08 4.09 -13.86
C TRP A 100 3.23 3.71 -15.06
N SER A 101 2.73 2.49 -15.06
CA SER A 101 1.84 1.94 -16.07
C SER A 101 0.45 1.74 -15.47
N LYS A 102 -0.55 2.39 -16.05
CA LYS A 102 -1.95 2.22 -15.63
C LYS A 102 -2.41 0.80 -15.93
N VAL A 103 -3.06 0.17 -14.95
CA VAL A 103 -3.62 -1.16 -15.06
C VAL A 103 -5.13 -1.06 -15.00
N ASN A 104 -5.80 -1.66 -15.99
CA ASN A 104 -7.24 -1.80 -15.96
C ASN A 104 -7.60 -2.88 -14.93
N PHE A 105 -8.56 -2.55 -14.07
CA PHE A 105 -9.12 -3.46 -13.09
C PHE A 105 -10.61 -3.63 -13.35
N THR A 106 -11.13 -4.81 -13.07
CA THR A 106 -12.56 -5.09 -13.07
C THR A 106 -13.08 -4.94 -11.65
N GLN A 107 -14.23 -4.31 -11.51
CA GLN A 107 -14.89 -4.18 -10.22
C GLN A 107 -16.13 -5.06 -10.20
N GLU A 108 -16.19 -5.95 -9.22
CA GLU A 108 -17.34 -6.79 -8.92
C GLU A 108 -17.88 -6.43 -7.53
N ASN A 109 -19.04 -5.77 -7.50
CA ASN A 109 -19.62 -5.17 -6.28
C ASN A 109 -18.62 -4.20 -5.60
N ASN A 110 -17.97 -4.64 -4.52
CA ASN A 110 -17.04 -3.85 -3.72
C ASN A 110 -15.59 -4.32 -3.90
N ARG A 111 -15.38 -5.41 -4.65
CA ARG A 111 -14.07 -6.02 -4.88
C ARG A 111 -13.53 -5.62 -6.25
N LEU A 112 -12.34 -5.04 -6.26
CA LEU A 112 -11.56 -4.75 -7.45
C LEU A 112 -10.59 -5.88 -7.68
N THR A 113 -10.50 -6.36 -8.91
CA THR A 113 -9.53 -7.37 -9.32
C THR A 113 -8.80 -6.87 -10.56
N ALA A 114 -7.47 -6.87 -10.52
CA ALA A 114 -6.63 -6.47 -11.63
C ALA A 114 -5.70 -7.62 -12.01
N SER A 115 -5.81 -8.12 -13.23
CA SER A 115 -4.91 -9.17 -13.73
C SER A 115 -3.64 -8.55 -14.26
N LEU A 116 -2.51 -8.90 -13.66
CA LEU A 116 -1.20 -8.37 -14.02
C LEU A 116 -0.50 -9.19 -15.10
N GLN A 117 -0.97 -10.40 -15.40
CA GLN A 117 -0.43 -11.27 -16.46
C GLN A 117 1.09 -11.48 -16.35
N GLN A 118 1.60 -11.71 -15.13
CA GLN A 118 3.03 -11.85 -14.80
C GLN A 118 3.88 -10.62 -15.16
N LYS A 119 3.27 -9.43 -15.27
CA LYS A 119 4.02 -8.19 -15.48
C LYS A 119 4.98 -7.92 -14.32
N PRO A 120 6.20 -7.44 -14.60
CA PRO A 120 7.15 -7.08 -13.56
C PRO A 120 6.59 -5.91 -12.73
N ILE A 121 6.40 -6.15 -11.43
CA ILE A 121 5.98 -5.16 -10.46
C ILE A 121 7.05 -4.98 -9.38
N LYS A 122 7.42 -3.73 -9.18
CA LYS A 122 8.27 -3.27 -8.08
C LYS A 122 7.51 -2.33 -7.16
N ALA A 123 6.62 -1.51 -7.72
CA ALA A 123 5.73 -0.69 -6.93
C ALA A 123 4.31 -0.77 -7.48
N VAL A 124 3.33 -0.69 -6.60
CA VAL A 124 1.91 -0.63 -6.93
C VAL A 124 1.36 0.63 -6.31
N ARG A 125 0.73 1.49 -7.11
CA ARG A 125 0.12 2.73 -6.67
C ARG A 125 -1.37 2.74 -6.97
N PHE A 126 -2.15 3.12 -5.99
CA PHE A 126 -3.56 3.41 -6.13
C PHE A 126 -3.77 4.89 -5.81
N THR A 127 -4.36 5.64 -6.74
CA THR A 127 -4.54 7.09 -6.62
C THR A 127 -6.01 7.44 -6.72
N ASN A 128 -6.47 8.33 -5.84
CA ASN A 128 -7.78 8.96 -5.98
C ASN A 128 -7.69 10.07 -7.02
N MET A 129 -8.36 9.90 -8.16
CA MET A 129 -8.43 10.86 -9.26
C MET A 129 -9.40 12.01 -8.97
N GLN A 130 -10.23 11.89 -7.93
CA GLN A 130 -11.18 12.94 -7.54
C GLN A 130 -10.49 13.94 -6.62
N HIS A 131 -10.96 15.18 -6.68
CA HIS A 131 -10.54 16.25 -5.76
C HIS A 131 -11.29 16.19 -4.43
N GLN A 132 -12.36 15.39 -4.35
CA GLN A 132 -13.15 15.20 -3.14
C GLN A 132 -12.59 14.07 -2.27
N GLU A 133 -12.68 14.25 -0.96
CA GLU A 133 -12.42 13.19 0.01
C GLU A 133 -13.39 12.02 -0.18
N GLN A 134 -12.87 10.80 -0.17
CA GLN A 134 -13.63 9.56 -0.27
C GLN A 134 -13.51 8.78 1.03
N GLU A 135 -14.64 8.51 1.66
CA GLU A 135 -14.71 7.61 2.80
C GLU A 135 -14.73 6.16 2.32
N ILE A 136 -13.75 5.35 2.68
CA ILE A 136 -13.65 3.95 2.27
C ILE A 136 -13.37 3.05 3.47
N TYR A 137 -13.68 1.76 3.34
CA TYR A 137 -13.36 0.74 4.33
C TYR A 137 -12.31 -0.19 3.76
N LEU A 138 -11.04 0.00 4.14
CA LEU A 138 -9.96 -0.89 3.68
C LEU A 138 -10.12 -2.28 4.31
N ARG A 139 -10.87 -3.15 3.62
CA ARG A 139 -11.12 -4.53 4.08
C ARG A 139 -10.04 -5.47 3.61
N ARG A 140 -9.60 -5.33 2.36
CA ARG A 140 -8.53 -6.15 1.78
C ARG A 140 -7.75 -5.32 0.78
N PHE A 141 -6.44 -5.49 0.80
CA PHE A 141 -5.56 -5.06 -0.28
C PHE A 141 -4.51 -6.14 -0.39
N ILE A 142 -4.58 -6.95 -1.45
CA ILE A 142 -3.76 -8.15 -1.63
C ILE A 142 -3.13 -8.08 -3.01
N ILE A 143 -1.81 -8.09 -3.05
CA ILE A 143 -1.02 -8.23 -4.26
C ILE A 143 -0.51 -9.67 -4.28
N THR A 144 -0.92 -10.44 -5.28
CA THR A 144 -0.39 -11.78 -5.54
C THR A 144 0.73 -11.67 -6.56
N ILE A 145 1.92 -12.08 -6.17
CA ILE A 145 3.09 -12.23 -7.03
C ILE A 145 3.35 -13.70 -7.32
N ASP A 146 3.93 -13.98 -8.46
CA ASP A 146 4.47 -15.28 -8.84
C ASP A 146 5.93 -15.37 -8.35
N LYS A 147 6.38 -16.57 -7.95
CA LYS A 147 7.67 -16.77 -7.27
C LYS A 147 8.67 -17.53 -8.13
#